data_AF-A0A257JEG4-F1
#
_entry.id   AF-A0A257JEG4-F1
#
_cell.length_a   1.000
_cell.length_b   1.000
_cell.length_c   1.000
_cell.angle_alpha   90.00
_cell.angle_beta   90.00
_cell.angle_gamma   90.00
#
_symmetry.space_group_name_H-M   'P 1'
#
loop_
_entity.id
_entity.type
_entity.pdbx_description
1 polymer ?
#
loop_
_entity_poly.entity_id
_entity_poly.type
_entity_poly.pdbx_seq_one_letter_code
_entity_poly.pdbx_strand_id
1 'polypeptide(L)'
;WKTQVLRPLQMLFAGAAFAPILDECKRLHKEVLRGRTWVALHMHAGDGNVHTNIPVNSDNYEMLQTAHEAVARIMVLARSLGGVISGEHGIGITKLEFLSDAELGSFADYKQRIDPEGRFNKGKLLRGDALARLGADVHAADLSHAYTPSFGLMGHESLIMQQSDIGAIADSIKDCLRCGKCKPVCATHVPRANLLYSPRNKILATSLLIEAFLYEEQTRRGVSLKHWEEFEDVADHCT
;
A
#
# COMPACT_ATOMS: atom_id res chain seq x y z
N TRP A 1 -26.09 -2.77 -8.80
CA TRP A 1 -26.87 -2.70 -10.04
C TRP A 1 -27.49 -1.33 -10.17
N LYS A 2 -27.52 -0.76 -11.37
CA LYS A 2 -28.45 0.32 -11.67
C LYS A 2 -29.88 -0.25 -11.68
N THR A 3 -30.82 0.40 -11.00
CA THR A 3 -32.20 -0.08 -10.85
C THR A 3 -32.92 -0.21 -12.20
N GLN A 4 -32.50 0.60 -13.18
CA GLN A 4 -32.99 0.58 -14.57
C GLN A 4 -32.63 -0.71 -15.32
N VAL A 5 -31.64 -1.48 -14.86
CA VAL A 5 -31.21 -2.73 -15.50
C VAL A 5 -31.72 -3.94 -14.74
N LEU A 6 -31.59 -3.93 -13.41
CA LEU A 6 -31.95 -5.09 -12.57
C LEU A 6 -33.45 -5.40 -12.63
N ARG A 7 -34.31 -4.39 -12.55
CA ARG A 7 -35.76 -4.59 -12.52
C ARG A 7 -36.29 -5.21 -13.83
N PRO A 8 -35.93 -4.71 -15.03
CA PRO A 8 -36.29 -5.39 -16.28
C PRO A 8 -35.76 -6.82 -16.38
N LEU A 9 -34.52 -7.08 -15.96
CA LEU A 9 -33.94 -8.43 -15.94
C LEU A 9 -34.75 -9.40 -15.07
N GLN A 10 -35.16 -8.95 -13.88
CA GLN A 10 -35.99 -9.73 -12.97
C GLN A 10 -37.39 -10.01 -13.54
N MET A 11 -37.95 -9.07 -14.31
CA MET A 11 -39.24 -9.26 -14.97
C MET A 11 -39.15 -10.24 -16.14
N LEU A 12 -38.08 -10.17 -16.94
CA LEU A 12 -37.84 -11.07 -18.08
C LEU A 12 -37.57 -12.51 -17.62
N PHE A 13 -36.81 -12.68 -16.54
CA PHE A 13 -36.45 -13.98 -15.97
C PHE A 13 -37.23 -14.29 -14.69
N ALA A 14 -38.56 -14.09 -14.74
CA ALA A 14 -39.44 -14.33 -13.61
C ALA A 14 -39.80 -15.82 -13.44
N GLY A 15 -40.01 -16.25 -12.20
CA GLY A 15 -40.44 -17.62 -11.87
C GLY A 15 -39.30 -18.60 -11.57
N ALA A 16 -39.65 -19.75 -10.99
CA ALA A 16 -38.68 -20.72 -10.47
C ALA A 16 -37.76 -21.33 -11.55
N ALA A 17 -38.26 -21.48 -12.78
CA ALA A 17 -37.51 -22.06 -13.89
C ALA A 17 -36.28 -21.21 -14.31
N PHE A 18 -36.35 -19.88 -14.15
CA PHE A 18 -35.28 -18.95 -14.56
C PHE A 18 -34.48 -18.38 -13.38
N ALA A 19 -34.81 -18.75 -12.14
CA ALA A 19 -34.08 -18.32 -10.95
C ALA A 19 -32.56 -18.61 -11.03
N PRO A 20 -32.10 -19.76 -11.53
CA PRO A 20 -30.66 -20.02 -11.65
C PRO A 20 -29.93 -19.01 -12.56
N ILE A 21 -30.56 -18.56 -13.64
CA ILE A 21 -29.99 -17.56 -14.56
C ILE A 21 -29.82 -16.21 -13.84
N LEU A 22 -30.86 -15.79 -13.12
CA LEU A 22 -30.85 -14.53 -12.41
C LEU A 22 -29.81 -14.52 -11.28
N ASP A 23 -29.64 -15.64 -10.58
CA ASP A 23 -28.63 -15.77 -9.53
C ASP A 23 -27.22 -15.78 -10.08
N GLU A 24 -26.99 -16.44 -11.23
CA GLU A 24 -25.71 -16.39 -11.91
C GLU A 24 -25.39 -14.97 -12.42
N CYS A 25 -26.38 -14.26 -12.95
CA CYS A 25 -26.23 -12.85 -13.32
C CYS A 25 -25.84 -11.98 -12.11
N LYS A 26 -26.46 -12.18 -10.94
CA LYS A 26 -26.09 -11.46 -9.70
C LYS A 26 -24.67 -11.80 -9.26
N ARG A 27 -24.26 -13.07 -9.35
CA ARG A 27 -22.91 -13.54 -9.01
C ARG A 27 -21.88 -12.86 -9.91
N LEU A 28 -22.05 -12.93 -11.23
CA LEU A 28 -21.20 -12.29 -12.23
C LEU A 28 -21.12 -10.77 -12.03
N HIS A 29 -22.25 -10.12 -11.78
CA HIS A 29 -22.25 -8.67 -11.53
C HIS A 29 -21.46 -8.30 -10.27
N LYS A 30 -21.54 -9.09 -9.18
CA LYS A 30 -20.72 -8.84 -7.99
C LYS A 30 -19.23 -9.00 -8.29
N GLU A 31 -18.87 -10.04 -9.04
CA GLU A 31 -17.50 -10.30 -9.49
C GLU A 31 -16.95 -9.14 -10.33
N VAL A 32 -17.71 -8.69 -11.35
CA VAL A 32 -17.34 -7.55 -12.19
C VAL A 32 -17.21 -6.27 -11.37
N LEU A 33 -18.13 -5.98 -10.44
CA LEU A 33 -18.03 -4.78 -9.60
C LEU A 33 -16.77 -4.79 -8.72
N ARG A 34 -16.38 -5.96 -8.19
CA ARG A 34 -15.17 -6.12 -7.38
C ARG A 34 -13.90 -5.81 -8.17
N GLY A 35 -13.89 -6.07 -9.48
CA GLY A 35 -12.75 -5.80 -10.36
C GLY A 35 -12.72 -4.39 -10.97
N ARG A 36 -13.71 -3.52 -10.69
CA ARG A 36 -13.73 -2.16 -11.27
C ARG A 36 -12.75 -1.23 -10.60
N THR A 37 -11.89 -0.60 -11.39
CA THR A 37 -11.01 0.49 -10.94
C THR A 37 -11.70 1.85 -11.04
N TRP A 38 -11.36 2.75 -10.12
CA TRP A 38 -11.72 4.16 -10.20
C TRP A 38 -10.60 5.02 -9.60
N VAL A 39 -10.57 6.29 -9.99
CA VAL A 39 -9.58 7.25 -9.52
C VAL A 39 -10.24 8.18 -8.50
N ALA A 40 -9.68 8.22 -7.29
CA ALA A 40 -10.09 9.13 -6.23
C ALA A 40 -9.02 10.21 -6.05
N LEU A 41 -9.43 11.47 -6.09
CA LEU A 41 -8.54 12.62 -6.02
C LEU A 41 -8.78 13.41 -4.73
N HIS A 42 -7.70 13.87 -4.10
CA HIS A 42 -7.73 14.98 -3.14
C HIS A 42 -6.53 15.89 -3.42
N MET A 43 -6.55 17.14 -2.96
CA MET A 43 -5.47 18.08 -3.30
C MET A 43 -5.15 19.04 -2.17
N HIS A 44 -3.89 19.45 -2.14
CA HIS A 44 -3.46 20.68 -1.50
C HIS A 44 -3.56 21.79 -2.55
N ALA A 45 -4.67 22.52 -2.55
CA ALA A 45 -4.91 23.51 -3.60
C ALA A 45 -3.93 24.70 -3.57
N GLY A 46 -3.36 24.99 -2.40
CA GLY A 46 -2.45 26.13 -2.21
C GLY A 46 -1.10 25.99 -2.90
N ASP A 47 -0.62 24.76 -3.13
CA ASP A 47 0.67 24.48 -3.77
C ASP A 47 0.53 23.67 -5.07
N GLY A 48 -0.71 23.40 -5.50
CA GLY A 48 -0.99 22.67 -6.75
C GLY A 48 -0.75 21.16 -6.67
N ASN A 49 -0.61 20.58 -5.47
CA ASN A 49 -0.33 19.16 -5.29
C ASN A 49 -1.61 18.31 -5.27
N VAL A 50 -1.83 17.51 -6.32
CA VAL A 50 -2.98 16.61 -6.44
C VAL A 50 -2.56 15.17 -6.11
N HIS A 51 -3.14 14.64 -5.04
CA HIS A 51 -3.01 13.24 -4.66
C HIS A 51 -3.99 12.38 -5.44
N THR A 52 -3.45 11.42 -6.18
CA THR A 52 -4.20 10.54 -7.06
C THR A 52 -4.15 9.11 -6.53
N ASN A 53 -5.30 8.60 -6.08
CA ASN A 53 -5.42 7.28 -5.47
C ASN A 53 -6.28 6.35 -6.33
N ILE A 54 -5.85 5.10 -6.49
CA ILE A 54 -6.61 4.06 -7.20
C ILE A 54 -6.79 2.89 -6.24
N PRO A 55 -7.97 2.72 -5.63
CA PRO A 55 -8.25 1.56 -4.79
C PRO A 55 -8.20 0.29 -5.65
N VAL A 56 -7.45 -0.71 -5.17
CA VAL A 56 -7.28 -1.99 -5.86
C VAL A 56 -7.41 -3.16 -4.89
N ASN A 57 -7.89 -4.28 -5.40
CA ASN A 57 -7.85 -5.56 -4.72
C ASN A 57 -6.60 -6.30 -5.17
N SER A 58 -5.67 -6.57 -4.25
CA SER A 58 -4.39 -7.21 -4.58
C SER A 58 -4.52 -8.68 -5.02
N ASP A 59 -5.66 -9.31 -4.77
CA ASP A 59 -6.00 -10.65 -5.27
C ASP A 59 -6.66 -10.64 -6.66
N ASN A 60 -6.86 -9.47 -7.27
CA ASN A 60 -7.38 -9.34 -8.62
C ASN A 60 -6.32 -8.78 -9.57
N TYR A 61 -5.62 -9.68 -10.26
CA TYR A 61 -4.54 -9.32 -11.19
C TYR A 61 -5.01 -8.43 -12.35
N GLU A 62 -6.17 -8.68 -12.93
CA GLU A 62 -6.70 -7.87 -14.04
C GLU A 62 -6.98 -6.43 -13.58
N MET A 63 -7.51 -6.26 -12.36
CA MET A 63 -7.72 -4.97 -11.74
C MET A 63 -6.39 -4.23 -11.51
N LEU A 64 -5.35 -4.93 -11.06
CA LEU A 64 -4.01 -4.36 -10.88
C LEU A 64 -3.41 -3.89 -12.21
N GLN A 65 -3.51 -4.69 -13.28
CA GLN A 65 -3.03 -4.29 -14.61
C GLN A 65 -3.77 -3.06 -15.12
N THR A 66 -5.11 -3.04 -14.99
CA THR A 66 -5.93 -1.89 -15.35
C THR A 66 -5.53 -0.63 -14.55
N ALA A 67 -5.20 -0.80 -13.26
CA ALA A 67 -4.72 0.31 -12.43
C ALA A 67 -3.35 0.81 -12.88
N HIS A 68 -2.41 -0.07 -13.25
CA HIS A 68 -1.11 0.33 -13.78
C HIS A 68 -1.23 1.11 -15.10
N GLU A 69 -2.09 0.67 -16.01
CA GLU A 69 -2.39 1.40 -17.25
C GLU A 69 -2.98 2.79 -16.96
N ALA A 70 -3.88 2.89 -15.97
CA ALA A 70 -4.43 4.16 -15.53
C ALA A 70 -3.34 5.08 -14.96
N VAL A 71 -2.42 4.54 -14.14
CA VAL A 71 -1.27 5.29 -13.62
C VAL A 71 -0.42 5.83 -14.77
N ALA A 72 -0.08 5.02 -15.76
CA ALA A 72 0.70 5.47 -16.92
C ALA A 72 0.03 6.65 -17.66
N ARG A 73 -1.28 6.55 -17.88
CA ARG A 73 -2.07 7.65 -18.49
C ARG A 73 -2.08 8.92 -17.64
N ILE A 74 -2.19 8.79 -16.31
CA ILE A 74 -2.14 9.91 -15.37
C ILE A 74 -0.76 10.58 -15.39
N MET A 75 0.33 9.81 -15.44
CA MET A 75 1.69 10.34 -15.51
C MET A 75 1.92 11.14 -16.81
N VAL A 76 1.45 10.62 -17.95
CA VAL A 76 1.49 11.34 -19.23
C VAL A 76 0.68 12.63 -19.17
N LEU A 77 -0.54 12.58 -18.60
CA LEU A 77 -1.39 13.75 -18.44
C LEU A 77 -0.72 14.82 -17.56
N ALA A 78 -0.18 14.44 -16.40
CA ALA A 78 0.49 15.36 -15.48
C ALA A 78 1.65 16.09 -16.19
N ARG A 79 2.47 15.38 -16.96
CA ARG A 79 3.55 15.99 -17.76
C ARG A 79 3.01 16.91 -18.86
N SER A 80 1.94 16.51 -19.56
CA SER A 80 1.33 17.32 -20.63
C SER A 80 0.78 18.67 -20.14
N LEU A 81 0.42 18.73 -18.85
CA LEU A 81 -0.03 19.95 -18.18
C LEU A 81 1.13 20.80 -17.61
N GLY A 82 2.39 20.45 -17.90
CA GLY A 82 3.56 21.12 -17.34
C GLY A 82 3.83 20.79 -15.86
N GLY A 83 3.17 19.77 -15.33
CA GLY A 83 3.38 19.28 -13.96
C GLY A 83 4.55 18.30 -13.84
N VAL A 84 4.74 17.80 -12.62
CA VAL A 84 5.74 16.77 -12.28
C VAL A 84 5.07 15.47 -11.85
N ILE A 85 5.73 14.33 -12.09
CA ILE A 85 5.22 13.00 -11.74
C ILE A 85 5.25 12.71 -10.23
N SER A 86 5.85 13.60 -9.45
CA SER A 86 5.90 13.49 -7.98
C SER A 86 5.94 14.86 -7.34
N GLY A 87 4.90 15.20 -6.56
CA GLY A 87 4.88 16.40 -5.71
C GLY A 87 5.74 16.22 -4.46
N GLU A 88 5.43 15.23 -3.61
CA GLU A 88 6.03 15.10 -2.27
C GLU A 88 6.67 13.73 -1.95
N HIS A 89 6.22 12.63 -2.56
CA HIS A 89 6.63 11.26 -2.17
C HIS A 89 7.91 10.75 -2.85
N GLY A 90 8.58 11.59 -3.65
CA GLY A 90 9.73 11.19 -4.45
C GLY A 90 9.42 10.14 -5.52
N ILE A 91 10.49 9.58 -6.09
CA ILE A 91 10.45 8.67 -7.24
C ILE A 91 10.39 7.21 -6.80
N GLY A 92 11.27 6.81 -5.87
CA GLY A 92 11.35 5.43 -5.40
C GLY A 92 11.62 4.44 -6.54
N ILE A 93 11.04 3.24 -6.41
CA ILE A 93 11.07 2.22 -7.47
C ILE A 93 9.84 2.32 -8.39
N THR A 94 8.73 2.86 -7.88
CA THR A 94 7.41 2.85 -8.53
C THR A 94 7.25 3.90 -9.62
N LYS A 95 7.98 5.02 -9.54
CA LYS A 95 7.91 6.08 -10.56
C LYS A 95 9.14 6.14 -11.46
N LEU A 96 10.09 5.24 -11.23
CA LEU A 96 11.36 5.23 -11.95
C LEU A 96 11.11 5.07 -13.45
N GLU A 97 10.23 4.16 -13.86
CA GLU A 97 9.84 3.91 -15.27
C GLU A 97 9.37 5.16 -16.03
N PHE A 98 8.82 6.16 -15.34
CA PHE A 98 8.31 7.39 -15.95
C PHE A 98 9.36 8.50 -16.06
N LEU A 99 10.60 8.26 -15.63
CA LEU A 99 11.73 9.17 -15.83
C LEU A 99 12.55 8.76 -17.06
N SER A 100 13.00 9.77 -17.80
CA SER A 100 13.99 9.63 -18.85
C SER A 100 15.40 9.46 -18.26
N ASP A 101 16.30 8.86 -19.03
CA ASP A 101 17.69 8.71 -18.62
C ASP A 101 18.40 10.07 -18.47
N ALA A 102 17.98 11.08 -19.24
CA ALA A 102 18.47 12.44 -19.09
C ALA A 102 18.10 13.06 -17.73
N GLU A 103 16.88 12.82 -17.23
CA GLU A 103 16.45 13.27 -15.89
C GLU A 103 17.26 12.56 -14.78
N LEU A 104 17.69 11.31 -15.00
CA LEU A 104 18.45 10.52 -14.03
C LEU A 104 19.96 10.78 -14.08
N GLY A 105 20.51 11.22 -15.22
CA GLY A 105 21.96 11.29 -15.46
C GLY A 105 22.72 12.10 -14.40
N SER A 106 22.27 13.31 -14.10
CA SER A 106 22.92 14.16 -13.09
C SER A 106 22.96 13.53 -11.70
N PHE A 107 21.91 12.79 -11.31
CA PHE A 107 21.87 12.07 -10.05
C PHE A 107 22.82 10.87 -10.07
N ALA A 108 22.83 10.11 -11.18
CA ALA A 108 23.71 8.96 -11.34
C ALA A 108 25.19 9.37 -11.26
N ASP A 109 25.58 10.45 -11.94
CA ASP A 109 26.94 11.02 -11.91
C ASP A 109 27.32 11.47 -10.50
N TYR A 110 26.41 12.18 -9.81
CA TYR A 110 26.62 12.59 -8.44
C TYR A 110 26.81 11.40 -7.50
N LYS A 111 25.93 10.39 -7.61
CA LYS A 111 25.97 9.19 -6.78
C LYS A 111 27.26 8.40 -7.02
N GLN A 112 27.72 8.29 -8.26
CA GLN A 112 28.97 7.64 -8.58
C GLN A 112 30.17 8.34 -7.91
N ARG A 113 30.18 9.68 -7.88
CA ARG A 113 31.27 10.46 -7.28
C ARG A 113 31.33 10.32 -5.75
N ILE A 114 30.18 10.21 -5.09
CA ILE A 114 30.09 10.24 -3.62
C ILE A 114 29.98 8.84 -3.00
N ASP A 115 29.42 7.88 -3.74
CA ASP A 115 29.18 6.50 -3.31
C ASP A 115 29.61 5.50 -4.41
N PRO A 116 30.91 5.47 -4.78
CA PRO A 116 31.41 4.66 -5.89
C PRO A 116 31.23 3.15 -5.64
N GLU A 117 31.17 2.73 -4.38
CA GLU A 117 30.98 1.33 -3.98
C GLU A 117 29.49 0.96 -3.81
N GLY A 118 28.56 1.92 -3.96
CA GLY A 118 27.12 1.69 -3.88
C GLY A 118 26.62 1.26 -2.50
N ARG A 119 27.21 1.79 -1.42
CA ARG A 119 26.87 1.44 -0.03
C ARG A 119 25.50 1.94 0.40
N PHE A 120 24.98 3.00 -0.20
CA PHE A 120 23.69 3.59 0.18
C PHE A 120 22.59 3.27 -0.83
N ASN A 121 21.61 2.43 -0.45
CA ASN A 121 20.50 2.03 -1.34
C ASN A 121 21.02 1.55 -2.72
N LYS A 122 21.83 0.48 -2.70
CA LYS A 122 22.49 -0.09 -3.88
C LYS A 122 21.48 -0.34 -5.02
N GLY A 123 21.81 0.11 -6.22
CA GLY A 123 20.97 -0.06 -7.43
C GLY A 123 19.74 0.86 -7.53
N LYS A 124 19.42 1.67 -6.51
CA LYS A 124 18.24 2.55 -6.51
C LYS A 124 18.45 3.81 -7.35
N LEU A 125 17.48 4.10 -8.22
CA LEU A 125 17.49 5.22 -9.18
C LEU A 125 18.67 5.17 -10.17
N LEU A 126 19.25 3.99 -10.41
CA LEU A 126 20.33 3.79 -11.37
C LEU A 126 19.86 2.88 -12.51
N ARG A 127 20.36 3.14 -13.73
CA ARG A 127 20.08 2.39 -14.95
C ARG A 127 21.33 2.24 -15.80
N GLY A 128 21.28 1.31 -16.75
CA GLY A 128 22.32 1.11 -17.76
C GLY A 128 23.72 1.01 -17.16
N ASP A 129 24.66 1.77 -17.73
CA ASP A 129 26.07 1.77 -17.31
C ASP A 129 26.26 2.11 -15.83
N ALA A 130 25.46 3.02 -15.29
CA ALA A 130 25.58 3.43 -13.88
C ALA A 130 25.24 2.29 -12.92
N LEU A 131 24.29 1.43 -13.29
CA LEU A 131 23.95 0.23 -12.52
C LEU A 131 25.00 -0.87 -12.73
N ALA A 132 25.40 -1.12 -13.99
CA ALA A 132 26.33 -2.18 -14.35
C ALA A 132 27.70 -2.06 -13.65
N ARG A 133 28.14 -0.82 -13.38
CA ARG A 133 29.38 -0.53 -12.65
C ARG A 133 29.38 -1.02 -11.20
N LEU A 134 28.21 -1.29 -10.59
CA LEU A 134 28.11 -1.74 -9.20
C LEU A 134 28.36 -3.24 -9.01
N GLY A 135 28.51 -3.98 -10.11
CA GLY A 135 28.71 -5.44 -10.13
C GLY A 135 27.60 -6.17 -10.89
N ALA A 136 27.95 -7.30 -11.49
CA ALA A 136 27.00 -8.15 -12.24
C ALA A 136 25.93 -8.79 -11.33
N ASP A 137 26.18 -8.83 -10.03
CA ASP A 137 25.27 -9.32 -8.98
C ASP A 137 24.21 -8.28 -8.57
N VAL A 138 24.28 -7.06 -9.10
CA VAL A 138 23.39 -5.96 -8.70
C VAL A 138 22.21 -5.84 -9.65
N HIS A 139 21.01 -6.05 -9.11
CA HIS A 139 19.76 -5.90 -9.84
C HIS A 139 19.27 -4.45 -9.86
N ALA A 140 18.52 -4.10 -10.91
CA ALA A 140 17.81 -2.83 -10.96
C ALA A 140 16.75 -2.80 -9.86
N ALA A 141 16.76 -1.75 -9.03
CA ALA A 141 15.72 -1.53 -8.04
C ALA A 141 14.52 -0.83 -8.70
N ASP A 142 13.78 -1.60 -9.50
CA ASP A 142 12.54 -1.21 -10.16
C ASP A 142 11.43 -2.25 -9.87
N LEU A 143 10.30 -2.15 -10.59
CA LEU A 143 9.17 -3.05 -10.40
C LEU A 143 9.32 -4.42 -11.08
N SER A 144 10.36 -4.66 -11.89
CA SER A 144 10.53 -5.93 -12.61
C SER A 144 10.74 -7.13 -11.69
N HIS A 145 11.30 -6.89 -10.50
CA HIS A 145 11.52 -7.89 -9.45
C HIS A 145 10.70 -7.61 -8.19
N ALA A 146 9.75 -6.67 -8.24
CA ALA A 146 8.90 -6.36 -7.11
C ALA A 146 7.79 -7.41 -6.98
N TYR A 147 7.80 -8.15 -5.87
CA TYR A 147 6.71 -9.04 -5.49
C TYR A 147 5.92 -8.40 -4.35
N THR A 148 4.63 -8.17 -4.58
CA THR A 148 3.70 -7.79 -3.51
C THR A 148 2.84 -9.01 -3.19
N PRO A 149 2.92 -9.58 -1.98
CA PRO A 149 2.04 -10.68 -1.61
C PRO A 149 0.58 -10.23 -1.71
N SER A 150 -0.28 -11.11 -2.22
CA SER A 150 -1.72 -10.85 -2.24
C SER A 150 -2.25 -10.78 -0.80
N PHE A 151 -2.93 -9.68 -0.48
CA PHE A 151 -3.66 -9.54 0.79
C PHE A 151 -4.92 -10.42 0.84
N GLY A 152 -5.20 -11.25 -0.18
CA GLY A 152 -6.16 -12.35 -0.07
C GLY A 152 -5.81 -13.36 1.03
N LEU A 153 -4.54 -13.42 1.43
CA LEU A 153 -4.09 -14.14 2.63
C LEU A 153 -4.59 -13.52 3.95
N MET A 154 -4.98 -12.22 3.95
CA MET A 154 -5.66 -11.63 5.10
C MET A 154 -7.03 -12.24 5.35
N GLY A 155 -7.67 -12.90 4.38
CA GLY A 155 -8.93 -13.62 4.63
C GLY A 155 -8.74 -14.80 5.60
N HIS A 156 -7.55 -15.41 5.57
CA HIS A 156 -7.14 -16.43 6.53
C HIS A 156 -6.57 -15.81 7.82
N GLU A 157 -5.83 -14.69 7.75
CA GLU A 157 -5.40 -13.92 8.93
C GLU A 157 -6.60 -13.36 9.71
N SER A 158 -7.65 -12.92 9.02
CA SER A 158 -8.90 -12.42 9.59
C SER A 158 -9.57 -13.47 10.47
N LEU A 159 -9.44 -14.76 10.17
CA LEU A 159 -9.98 -15.83 11.00
C LEU A 159 -9.15 -16.02 12.28
N ILE A 160 -7.85 -15.75 12.22
CA ILE A 160 -6.93 -15.79 13.36
C ILE A 160 -7.06 -14.50 14.22
N MET A 161 -7.19 -13.34 13.58
CA MET A 161 -7.49 -12.05 14.22
C MET A 161 -8.89 -11.98 14.83
N GLN A 162 -9.87 -12.72 14.30
CA GLN A 162 -11.19 -12.88 14.92
C GLN A 162 -11.19 -13.84 16.12
N GLN A 163 -10.18 -14.72 16.23
CA GLN A 163 -10.02 -15.66 17.34
C GLN A 163 -9.06 -15.16 18.43
N SER A 164 -8.41 -14.00 18.24
CA SER A 164 -7.48 -13.38 19.19
C SER A 164 -7.90 -11.94 19.51
N ASP A 165 -7.57 -11.45 20.71
CA ASP A 165 -7.84 -10.06 21.12
C ASP A 165 -7.05 -9.01 20.29
N ILE A 166 -6.23 -9.44 19.32
CA ILE A 166 -5.50 -8.59 18.36
C ILE A 166 -6.45 -7.65 17.63
N GLY A 167 -7.65 -8.11 17.24
CA GLY A 167 -8.62 -7.28 16.54
C GLY A 167 -9.07 -6.06 17.36
N ALA A 168 -9.33 -6.26 18.65
CA ALA A 168 -9.74 -5.19 19.56
C ALA A 168 -8.60 -4.21 19.86
N ILE A 169 -7.36 -4.71 19.96
CA ILE A 169 -6.15 -3.88 20.17
C ILE A 169 -5.83 -3.07 18.90
N ALA A 170 -5.94 -3.68 17.72
CA ALA A 170 -5.77 -2.97 16.45
C ALA A 170 -6.84 -1.88 16.29
N ASP A 171 -8.09 -2.18 16.62
CA ASP A 171 -9.19 -1.21 16.57
C ASP A 171 -9.05 -0.07 17.60
N SER A 172 -8.52 -0.34 18.80
CA SER A 172 -8.30 0.70 19.82
C SER A 172 -7.15 1.64 19.46
N ILE A 173 -6.20 1.19 18.64
CA ILE A 173 -5.01 1.97 18.23
C ILE A 173 -5.19 2.59 16.84
N LYS A 174 -6.02 2.03 15.94
CA LYS A 174 -6.16 2.54 14.55
C LYS A 174 -6.61 4.00 14.49
N ASP A 175 -7.45 4.42 15.43
CA ASP A 175 -7.95 5.79 15.50
C ASP A 175 -6.88 6.77 16.03
N CYS A 176 -5.79 6.25 16.60
CA CYS A 176 -4.66 7.03 17.11
C CYS A 176 -3.72 7.54 16.00
N LEU A 177 -3.90 7.15 14.74
CA LEU A 177 -3.11 7.68 13.63
C LEU A 177 -3.97 8.11 12.46
N ARG A 178 -4.14 9.44 12.32
CA ARG A 178 -4.05 10.15 11.01
C ARG A 178 -4.22 11.66 11.09
N CYS A 179 -4.09 12.31 12.26
CA CYS A 179 -4.23 13.77 12.32
C CYS A 179 -3.05 14.55 11.68
N GLY A 180 -1.97 13.87 11.25
CA GLY A 180 -0.79 14.50 10.66
C GLY A 180 0.00 15.39 11.65
N LYS A 181 -0.43 15.46 12.92
CA LYS A 181 0.21 16.25 13.98
C LYS A 181 0.94 15.36 14.97
N CYS A 182 1.94 14.60 14.50
CA CYS A 182 3.00 14.08 15.38
C CYS A 182 3.95 15.21 15.82
N LYS A 183 3.38 16.36 16.20
CA LYS A 183 4.03 17.63 16.54
C LYS A 183 3.63 18.02 17.97
N PRO A 184 4.26 19.03 18.61
CA PRO A 184 4.18 19.34 20.06
C PRO A 184 2.80 19.54 20.70
N VAL A 185 1.72 19.49 19.91
CA VAL A 185 0.33 19.66 20.33
C VAL A 185 -0.39 18.33 20.54
N CYS A 186 0.28 17.20 20.29
CA CYS A 186 -0.28 15.88 20.57
C CYS A 186 -0.12 15.59 22.08
N ALA A 187 -1.24 15.32 22.77
CA ALA A 187 -1.26 15.06 24.21
C ALA A 187 -0.43 13.83 24.63
N THR A 188 -0.09 12.96 23.69
CA THR A 188 0.73 11.76 23.88
C THR A 188 2.18 11.93 23.43
N HIS A 189 2.57 13.09 22.89
CA HIS A 189 3.94 13.36 22.46
C HIS A 189 4.75 13.98 23.60
N VAL A 190 5.60 13.17 24.24
CA VAL A 190 6.50 13.61 25.31
C VAL A 190 7.95 13.56 24.82
N PRO A 191 8.47 14.61 24.16
CA PRO A 191 9.77 14.56 23.46
C PRO A 191 10.99 14.39 24.37
N ARG A 192 10.81 14.53 25.70
CA ARG A 192 11.87 14.31 26.71
C ARG A 192 11.88 12.89 27.28
N ALA A 193 10.89 12.06 26.96
CA ALA A 193 10.83 10.67 27.39
C ALA A 193 11.53 9.74 26.38
N ASN A 194 11.64 8.45 26.71
CA ASN A 194 12.32 7.47 25.85
C ASN A 194 11.55 7.24 24.53
N LEU A 195 12.14 6.47 23.60
CA LEU A 195 11.62 6.23 22.26
C LEU A 195 10.15 5.71 22.23
N LEU A 196 9.68 5.09 23.31
CA LEU A 196 8.34 4.50 23.46
C LEU A 196 7.23 5.57 23.58
N TYR A 197 7.57 6.82 23.91
CA TYR A 197 6.64 7.95 24.05
C TYR A 197 6.53 8.81 22.78
N SER A 198 7.04 8.31 21.65
CA SER A 198 6.78 8.86 20.33
C SER A 198 5.59 8.12 19.70
N PRO A 199 4.41 8.76 19.55
CA PRO A 199 3.22 8.09 19.03
C PRO A 199 3.49 7.42 17.67
N ARG A 200 4.22 8.11 16.78
CA ARG A 200 4.58 7.58 15.47
C ARG A 200 5.44 6.32 15.55
N ASN A 201 6.48 6.32 16.38
CA ASN A 201 7.37 5.17 16.51
C ASN A 201 6.64 4.01 17.18
N LYS A 202 5.74 4.31 18.12
CA LYS A 202 4.93 3.32 18.82
C LYS A 202 3.97 2.61 17.87
N ILE A 203 3.17 3.33 17.08
CA ILE A 203 2.33 2.66 16.10
C ILE A 203 3.15 1.89 15.07
N LEU A 204 4.27 2.43 14.57
CA LEU A 204 5.14 1.67 13.67
C LEU A 204 5.64 0.36 14.32
N ALA A 205 6.07 0.42 15.58
CA ALA A 205 6.53 -0.74 16.32
C ALA A 205 5.39 -1.75 16.58
N THR A 206 4.23 -1.29 17.04
CA THR A 206 3.05 -2.13 17.28
C THR A 206 2.56 -2.78 15.99
N SER A 207 2.50 -2.04 14.87
CA SER A 207 2.13 -2.61 13.56
C SER A 207 3.13 -3.67 13.10
N LEU A 208 4.44 -3.42 13.24
CA LEU A 208 5.47 -4.41 12.90
C LEU A 208 5.43 -5.66 13.79
N LEU A 209 5.10 -5.50 15.08
CA LEU A 209 4.93 -6.61 16.01
C LEU A 209 3.68 -7.45 15.69
N ILE A 210 2.56 -6.79 15.34
CA ILE A 210 1.36 -7.47 14.86
C ILE A 210 1.67 -8.29 13.60
N GLU A 211 2.36 -7.69 12.63
CA GLU A 211 2.79 -8.40 11.41
C GLU A 211 3.70 -9.60 11.74
N ALA A 212 4.65 -9.43 12.66
CA ALA A 212 5.53 -10.51 13.11
C ALA A 212 4.76 -11.63 13.81
N PHE A 213 3.73 -11.33 14.60
CA PHE A 213 2.88 -12.34 15.23
C PHE A 213 2.03 -13.08 14.21
N LEU A 214 1.37 -12.37 13.31
CA LEU A 214 0.61 -13.00 12.23
C LEU A 214 1.49 -13.96 11.42
N TYR A 215 2.72 -13.53 11.09
CA TYR A 215 3.68 -14.38 10.41
C TYR A 215 4.08 -15.62 11.23
N GLU A 216 4.35 -15.47 12.53
CA GLU A 216 4.74 -16.59 13.39
C GLU A 216 3.58 -17.59 13.64
N GLU A 217 2.34 -17.10 13.73
CA GLU A 217 1.13 -17.93 13.81
C GLU A 217 0.90 -18.74 12.53
N GLN A 218 1.20 -18.14 11.37
CA GLN A 218 1.05 -18.79 10.08
C GLN A 218 2.15 -19.80 9.75
N THR A 219 3.39 -19.52 10.16
CA THR A 219 4.57 -20.25 9.69
C THR A 219 5.17 -21.19 10.73
N ARG A 220 4.80 -21.05 12.02
CA ARG A 220 5.35 -21.85 13.14
C ARG A 220 4.26 -22.28 14.15
N ARG A 221 4.66 -22.57 15.40
CA ARG A 221 3.87 -23.28 16.43
C ARG A 221 2.81 -22.42 17.15
N GLY A 222 2.46 -21.24 16.65
CA GLY A 222 1.58 -20.26 17.33
C GLY A 222 2.34 -19.28 18.24
N VAL A 223 1.66 -18.24 18.72
CA VAL A 223 2.25 -17.17 19.55
C VAL A 223 2.36 -17.62 21.02
N SER A 224 3.51 -17.36 21.63
CA SER A 224 3.78 -17.61 23.05
C SER A 224 3.07 -16.58 23.93
N LEU A 225 2.57 -17.00 25.10
CA LEU A 225 2.04 -16.08 26.14
C LEU A 225 3.05 -14.99 26.52
N LYS A 226 4.34 -15.31 26.53
CA LYS A 226 5.41 -14.33 26.81
C LYS A 226 5.50 -13.25 25.72
N HIS A 227 5.28 -13.62 24.46
CA HIS A 227 5.27 -12.64 23.36
C HIS A 227 4.05 -11.72 23.43
N TRP A 228 2.92 -12.26 23.91
CA TRP A 228 1.72 -11.49 24.20
C TRP A 228 1.92 -10.50 25.36
N GLU A 229 2.54 -10.92 26.45
CA GLU A 229 2.87 -10.03 27.59
C GLU A 229 3.78 -8.87 27.17
N GLU A 230 4.79 -9.11 26.33
CA GLU A 230 5.68 -8.05 25.82
C GLU A 230 4.94 -7.12 24.83
N PHE A 231 3.95 -7.63 24.11
CA PHE A 231 3.11 -6.83 23.23
C PHE A 231 2.14 -5.94 24.02
N GLU A 232 1.50 -6.49 25.05
CA GLU A 232 0.69 -5.75 26.00
C GLU A 232 1.51 -4.67 26.68
N ASP A 233 2.73 -4.97 27.15
CA ASP A 233 3.63 -3.96 27.74
C ASP A 233 3.87 -2.82 26.74
N VAL A 234 4.20 -3.12 25.48
CA VAL A 234 4.35 -2.07 24.47
C VAL A 234 3.04 -1.33 24.24
N ALA A 235 1.88 -1.99 24.20
CA ALA A 235 0.57 -1.36 23.94
C ALA A 235 0.07 -0.49 25.12
N ASP A 236 0.19 -0.96 26.36
CA ASP A 236 -0.41 -0.41 27.58
C ASP A 236 0.15 0.94 28.02
N HIS A 237 1.34 1.32 27.54
CA HIS A 237 1.89 2.67 27.72
C HIS A 237 1.13 3.74 26.91
N CYS A 238 -0.17 3.56 26.62
CA CYS A 238 -1.04 4.44 25.83
C CYS A 238 -1.94 5.34 26.70
N THR A 239 -1.80 5.33 28.02
CA THR A 239 -2.47 6.26 28.95
C THR A 239 -1.48 7.12 29.71
#